data_AF-A0A661FD13-F1
#
_entry.id   AF-A0A661FD13-F1
#
_cell.length_a   1.000
_cell.length_b   1.000
_cell.length_c   1.000
_cell.angle_alpha   90.00
_cell.angle_beta   90.00
_cell.angle_gamma   90.00
#
_symmetry.space_group_name_H-M   'P 1'
#
loop_
_entity.id
_entity.type
_entity.pdbx_description
1 polymer ?
#
loop_
_entity_poly.entity_id
_entity_poly.type
_entity_poly.pdbx_seq_one_letter_code
_entity_poly.pdbx_strand_id
1 'polypeptide(L)'
;MNRLPYATALISISLAVILWFIATRFEDESRWQPMQEGTPPDPAMQQPGKDTPVQTTQNIVNCEQAEDDLRQKVEGARSCSTDDDCTVADYGYPIQCLTSVAKSEITSLRLEYRNYEKNCAFRVYYDCPSGQARRQAVCRNNRCEVDLVTTDLLQEETLEYLGIEQR
;
A
#
# COMPACT_ATOMS: atom_id res chain seq x y z
N MET A 1 -1.59 24.64 -40.54
CA MET A 1 -1.18 25.09 -39.19
C MET A 1 -2.43 25.52 -38.42
N ASN A 2 -3.06 24.59 -37.70
CA ASN A 2 -4.29 24.86 -36.94
C ASN A 2 -3.91 25.50 -35.60
N ARG A 3 -4.05 26.82 -35.49
CA ARG A 3 -3.97 27.52 -34.21
C ARG A 3 -5.24 27.18 -33.43
N LEU A 4 -5.15 26.25 -32.48
CA LEU A 4 -6.20 26.11 -31.48
C LEU A 4 -6.40 27.47 -30.80
N PRO A 5 -7.65 27.94 -30.65
CA PRO A 5 -7.92 29.23 -30.03
C PRO A 5 -7.41 29.20 -28.60
N TYR A 6 -6.52 30.13 -28.25
CA TYR A 6 -5.88 30.27 -26.92
C TYR A 6 -6.86 30.12 -25.74
N ALA A 7 -8.14 30.44 -25.94
CA ALA A 7 -9.21 30.25 -24.97
C ALA A 7 -9.40 28.79 -24.52
N THR A 8 -9.32 27.79 -25.41
CA THR A 8 -9.54 26.39 -25.03
C THR A 8 -8.38 25.85 -24.20
N ALA A 9 -7.15 26.28 -24.47
CA ALA A 9 -5.98 25.92 -23.68
C ALA A 9 -6.05 26.50 -22.27
N LEU A 10 -6.50 27.76 -22.13
CA LEU A 10 -6.67 28.41 -20.83
C LEU A 10 -7.76 27.73 -19.98
N ILE A 11 -8.86 27.29 -20.60
CA ILE A 11 -9.93 26.56 -19.91
C ILE A 11 -9.43 25.19 -19.44
N SER A 12 -8.67 24.45 -20.26
CA SER A 12 -8.13 23.15 -19.85
C SER A 12 -7.12 23.27 -18.71
N ILE A 13 -6.27 24.31 -18.73
CA ILE A 13 -5.28 24.53 -17.67
C ILE A 13 -5.99 24.89 -16.36
N SER A 14 -6.97 25.79 -16.40
CA SER A 14 -7.72 26.19 -15.21
C SER A 14 -8.51 25.02 -14.62
N LEU A 15 -9.14 24.17 -15.43
CA LEU A 15 -9.78 22.94 -14.97
C LEU A 15 -8.79 21.96 -14.33
N ALA A 16 -7.60 21.78 -14.91
CA ALA A 16 -6.58 20.91 -14.34
C ALA A 16 -6.10 21.40 -12.96
N VAL A 17 -5.91 22.73 -12.81
CA VAL A 17 -5.51 23.33 -11.52
C VAL A 17 -6.61 23.16 -10.46
N ILE A 18 -7.88 23.35 -10.84
CA ILE A 18 -9.01 23.16 -9.91
C ILE A 18 -9.11 21.70 -9.48
N LEU A 19 -9.02 20.75 -10.41
CA LEU A 19 -9.07 19.32 -10.10
C LEU A 19 -7.89 18.88 -9.23
N TRP A 20 -6.69 19.39 -9.48
CA TRP A 20 -5.52 19.15 -8.63
C TRP A 20 -5.69 19.72 -7.22
N PHE A 21 -6.29 20.91 -7.10
CA PHE A 21 -6.55 21.54 -5.80
C PHE A 21 -7.62 20.77 -5.00
N ILE A 22 -8.66 20.26 -5.67
CA ILE A 22 -9.66 19.39 -5.03
C ILE A 22 -9.02 18.08 -4.58
N ALA A 23 -8.20 17.44 -5.43
CA ALA A 23 -7.51 16.20 -5.07
C ALA A 23 -6.60 16.38 -3.85
N THR A 24 -5.80 17.44 -3.81
CA THR A 24 -4.89 17.74 -2.69
C THR A 24 -5.61 18.13 -1.40
N ARG A 25 -6.82 18.71 -1.49
CA ARG A 25 -7.65 19.03 -0.31
C ARG A 25 -8.42 17.83 0.25
N PHE A 26 -8.71 16.82 -0.58
CA PHE A 26 -9.40 15.59 -0.16
C PHE A 26 -8.44 14.43 0.16
N GLU A 27 -7.14 14.56 -0.13
CA GLU A 27 -6.09 13.73 0.47
C GLU A 27 -5.89 14.16 1.95
N ASP A 28 -6.80 13.65 2.77
CA ASP A 28 -6.88 13.71 4.23
C ASP A 28 -5.50 13.80 4.95
N GLU A 29 -5.35 14.85 5.77
CA GLU A 29 -4.23 15.08 6.71
C GLU A 29 -4.08 13.96 7.76
N SER A 30 -4.99 12.99 7.82
CA SER A 30 -4.95 11.88 8.78
C SER A 30 -3.86 10.85 8.48
N ARG A 31 -3.24 10.88 7.30
CA ARG A 31 -2.20 9.88 6.92
C ARG A 31 -0.79 10.20 7.43
N TRP A 32 -0.52 11.46 7.81
CA TRP A 32 0.83 11.95 8.09
C TRP A 32 0.98 12.67 9.42
N GLN A 33 0.11 12.45 10.41
CA GLN A 33 0.40 12.93 11.76
C GLN A 33 1.54 12.08 12.33
N PRO A 34 2.74 12.65 12.58
CA PRO A 34 3.80 11.91 13.25
C PRO A 34 3.29 11.52 14.64
N MET A 35 3.37 10.23 14.93
CA MET A 35 3.05 9.66 16.22
C MET A 35 3.86 10.42 17.29
N GLN A 36 3.16 11.04 18.24
CA GLN A 36 3.77 11.85 19.29
C GLN A 36 4.80 10.98 20.03
N GLU A 37 6.08 11.31 19.88
CA GLU A 37 7.21 10.52 20.35
C GLU A 37 7.18 10.47 21.89
N GLY A 38 6.68 9.37 22.43
CA GLY A 38 6.65 9.11 23.86
C GLY A 38 8.08 8.93 24.40
N THR A 39 8.35 9.61 25.50
CA THR A 39 9.55 9.56 26.35
C THR A 39 10.15 8.15 26.47
N PRO A 40 11.50 7.99 26.51
CA PRO A 40 12.14 6.67 26.56
C PRO A 40 11.66 5.82 27.76
N PRO A 41 11.56 4.49 27.58
CA PRO A 41 10.91 3.62 28.55
C PRO A 41 11.75 3.44 29.82
N ASP A 42 11.12 3.74 30.95
CA ASP A 42 11.58 3.44 32.30
C ASP A 42 11.62 1.90 32.49
N PRO A 43 12.72 1.27 32.97
CA PRO A 43 12.86 -0.18 33.08
C PRO A 43 11.89 -0.88 34.06
N ALA A 44 10.90 -0.17 34.60
CA ALA A 44 9.84 -0.70 35.47
C ALA A 44 8.61 -1.25 34.70
N MET A 45 8.55 -1.15 33.36
CA MET A 45 7.40 -1.59 32.54
C MET A 45 7.34 -3.11 32.29
N GLN A 46 7.35 -3.93 33.34
CA GLN A 46 6.89 -5.33 33.28
C GLN A 46 5.52 -5.54 33.94
N GLN A 47 4.87 -4.46 34.40
CA GLN A 47 3.47 -4.53 34.81
C GLN A 47 2.58 -4.01 33.68
N PRO A 48 1.60 -4.80 33.20
CA PRO A 48 0.66 -4.35 32.18
C PRO A 48 -0.06 -3.08 32.66
N GLY A 49 0.16 -1.99 31.93
CA GLY A 49 -0.44 -0.69 32.22
C GLY A 49 -1.96 -0.76 32.21
N LYS A 50 -2.57 -0.14 33.23
CA LYS A 50 -4.02 -0.10 33.52
C LYS A 50 -4.88 0.52 32.41
N ASP A 51 -4.25 1.13 31.40
CA ASP A 51 -4.90 1.78 30.26
C ASP A 51 -4.87 0.96 28.97
N THR A 52 -4.36 -0.28 29.02
CA THR A 52 -4.52 -1.23 27.91
C THR A 52 -5.92 -1.82 28.00
N PRO A 53 -6.81 -1.64 27.00
CA PRO A 53 -8.16 -2.20 27.06
C PRO A 53 -8.06 -3.72 27.28
N VAL A 54 -8.72 -4.19 28.34
CA VAL A 54 -8.77 -5.61 28.68
C VAL A 54 -9.35 -6.36 27.50
N GLN A 55 -8.53 -7.17 26.85
CA GLN A 55 -8.95 -7.98 25.71
C GLN A 55 -9.97 -9.00 26.21
N THR A 56 -11.19 -8.92 25.68
CA THR A 56 -12.18 -9.98 25.91
C THR A 56 -11.94 -11.10 24.90
N THR A 57 -12.08 -12.35 25.31
CA THR A 57 -11.93 -13.54 24.44
C THR A 57 -12.76 -13.42 23.16
N GLN A 58 -13.90 -12.73 23.22
CA GLN A 58 -14.81 -12.53 22.10
C GLN A 58 -14.26 -11.55 21.05
N ASN A 59 -13.52 -10.52 21.45
CA ASN A 59 -12.85 -9.60 20.51
C ASN A 59 -11.73 -10.30 19.71
N ILE A 60 -11.04 -11.26 20.34
CA ILE A 60 -9.97 -12.04 19.71
C ILE A 60 -10.54 -12.95 18.62
N VAL A 61 -11.61 -13.70 18.92
CA VAL A 61 -12.30 -14.59 17.97
C VAL A 61 -12.86 -13.81 16.78
N ASN A 62 -13.45 -12.63 17.02
CA ASN A 62 -13.97 -11.78 15.95
C ASN A 62 -12.87 -11.30 14.99
N CYS A 63 -11.65 -11.08 15.49
CA CYS A 63 -10.53 -10.65 14.66
C CYS A 63 -9.91 -11.78 13.85
N GLU A 64 -9.77 -12.98 14.42
CA GLU A 64 -9.32 -14.15 13.66
C GLU A 64 -10.26 -14.42 12.47
N GLN A 65 -11.56 -14.31 12.71
CA GLN A 65 -12.54 -14.48 11.64
C GLN A 65 -12.48 -13.37 10.60
N ALA A 66 -12.29 -12.11 11.02
CA ALA A 66 -12.11 -11.00 10.10
C ALA A 66 -10.82 -11.13 9.26
N GLU A 67 -9.75 -11.69 9.81
CA GLU A 67 -8.51 -12.00 9.06
C GLU A 67 -8.74 -13.07 8.00
N ASP A 68 -9.44 -14.14 8.36
CA ASP A 68 -9.75 -15.23 7.45
C ASP A 68 -10.64 -14.76 6.30
N ASP A 69 -11.67 -13.95 6.59
CA ASP A 69 -12.54 -13.34 5.60
C ASP A 69 -11.74 -12.44 4.65
N LEU A 70 -10.84 -11.61 5.20
CA LEU A 70 -10.01 -10.71 4.42
C LEU A 70 -9.01 -11.47 3.53
N ARG A 71 -8.42 -12.56 4.04
CA ARG A 71 -7.54 -13.45 3.26
C ARG A 71 -8.29 -14.11 2.10
N GLN A 72 -9.51 -14.60 2.34
CA GLN A 72 -10.33 -15.20 1.29
C GLN A 72 -10.70 -14.18 0.21
N LYS A 73 -11.05 -12.95 0.58
CA LYS A 73 -11.34 -11.88 -0.38
C LYS A 73 -10.13 -11.54 -1.25
N VAL A 74 -8.95 -11.46 -0.66
CA VAL A 74 -7.71 -11.22 -1.42
C VAL A 74 -7.42 -12.37 -2.36
N GLU A 75 -7.58 -13.61 -1.91
CA GLU A 75 -7.37 -14.78 -2.75
C GLU A 75 -8.35 -14.82 -3.93
N GLY A 76 -9.61 -14.44 -3.71
CA GLY A 76 -10.61 -14.28 -4.77
C GLY A 76 -10.27 -13.15 -5.75
N ALA A 77 -9.64 -12.08 -5.27
CA ALA A 77 -9.24 -10.94 -6.08
C ALA A 77 -7.96 -11.16 -6.91
N ARG A 78 -7.29 -12.31 -6.76
CA ARG A 78 -6.07 -12.67 -7.50
C ARG A 78 -6.32 -13.16 -8.92
N SER A 79 -7.51 -12.99 -9.49
CA SER A 79 -7.82 -13.46 -10.85
C SER A 79 -7.51 -12.41 -11.92
N CYS A 80 -6.87 -12.81 -13.02
CA CYS A 80 -6.58 -11.93 -14.17
C CYS A 80 -6.69 -12.66 -15.50
N SER A 81 -6.87 -11.89 -16.58
CA SER A 81 -6.77 -12.38 -17.95
C SER A 81 -5.48 -11.91 -18.64
N THR A 82 -5.01 -10.71 -18.29
CA THR A 82 -3.80 -10.09 -18.83
C THR A 82 -2.97 -9.42 -17.74
N ASP A 83 -1.69 -9.16 -18.01
CA ASP A 83 -0.80 -8.42 -17.10
C ASP A 83 -1.37 -7.03 -16.76
N ASP A 84 -2.02 -6.39 -17.74
CA ASP A 84 -2.64 -5.08 -17.59
C ASP A 84 -3.86 -5.09 -16.66
N ASP A 85 -4.43 -6.25 -16.35
CA ASP A 85 -5.54 -6.37 -15.39
C ASP A 85 -5.04 -6.40 -13.95
N CYS A 86 -3.75 -6.69 -13.74
CA CYS A 86 -3.15 -6.81 -12.42
C CYS A 86 -2.55 -5.49 -11.94
N THR A 87 -2.57 -5.31 -10.62
CA THR A 87 -1.86 -4.23 -9.94
C THR A 87 -1.20 -4.77 -8.68
N VAL A 88 -0.09 -4.17 -8.29
CA VAL A 88 0.55 -4.45 -7.00
C VAL A 88 -0.17 -3.65 -5.92
N ALA A 89 -0.42 -4.27 -4.78
CA ALA A 89 -0.93 -3.62 -3.60
C ALA A 89 -0.16 -4.08 -2.35
N ASP A 90 0.04 -3.13 -1.44
CA ASP A 90 0.80 -3.31 -0.20
C ASP A 90 -0.16 -3.02 0.94
N TYR A 91 -0.53 -4.07 1.67
CA TYR A 91 -1.52 -4.02 2.76
C TYR A 91 -0.96 -4.61 4.07
N GLY A 92 0.34 -4.93 4.16
CA GLY A 92 0.92 -5.42 5.41
C GLY A 92 0.27 -6.69 5.99
N TYR A 93 -0.01 -6.69 7.28
CA TYR A 93 -0.71 -7.79 7.95
C TYR A 93 -2.23 -7.59 7.92
N PRO A 94 -3.07 -8.63 7.73
CA PRO A 94 -2.77 -10.06 7.58
C PRO A 94 -2.56 -10.50 6.12
N ILE A 95 -2.74 -9.56 5.19
CA ILE A 95 -2.67 -9.77 3.76
C ILE A 95 -1.22 -9.58 3.33
N GLN A 96 -0.40 -10.63 3.50
CA GLN A 96 0.99 -10.76 3.03
C GLN A 96 1.57 -9.51 2.34
N CYS A 97 2.71 -9.05 2.81
CA CYS A 97 3.32 -7.78 2.41
C CYS A 97 3.31 -7.38 0.93
N LEU A 98 3.34 -8.34 0.02
CA LEU A 98 3.26 -8.10 -1.40
C LEU A 98 2.18 -9.00 -1.97
N THR A 99 1.11 -8.39 -2.47
CA THR A 99 0.11 -9.12 -3.24
C THR A 99 -0.16 -8.38 -4.54
N SER A 100 -0.38 -9.14 -5.62
CA SER A 100 -0.96 -8.61 -6.83
C SER A 100 -2.42 -9.04 -6.90
N VAL A 101 -3.28 -8.13 -7.33
CA VAL A 101 -4.73 -8.32 -7.41
C VAL A 101 -5.27 -7.68 -8.69
N ALA A 102 -6.47 -8.07 -9.09
CA ALA A 102 -7.18 -7.43 -10.19
C ALA A 102 -7.44 -5.95 -9.88
N LYS A 103 -7.21 -5.09 -10.87
CA LYS A 103 -7.48 -3.64 -10.77
C LYS A 103 -8.95 -3.35 -10.43
N SER A 104 -9.89 -4.17 -10.88
CA SER A 104 -11.32 -4.03 -10.55
C SER A 104 -11.61 -4.19 -9.07
N GLU A 105 -10.84 -5.01 -8.36
CA GLU A 105 -11.09 -5.39 -6.96
C GLU A 105 -10.42 -4.45 -5.96
N ILE A 106 -9.49 -3.58 -6.40
CA ILE A 106 -8.66 -2.77 -5.50
C ILE A 106 -9.48 -1.86 -4.59
N THR A 107 -10.56 -1.27 -5.11
CA THR A 107 -11.43 -0.37 -4.34
C THR A 107 -12.17 -1.12 -3.25
N SER A 108 -12.68 -2.32 -3.56
CA SER A 108 -13.37 -3.18 -2.60
C SER A 108 -12.39 -3.64 -1.51
N LEU A 109 -11.22 -4.15 -1.90
CA LEU A 109 -10.18 -4.57 -0.96
C LEU A 109 -9.71 -3.46 -0.02
N ARG A 110 -9.59 -2.22 -0.52
CA ARG A 110 -9.25 -1.06 0.33
C ARG A 110 -10.31 -0.77 1.40
N LEU A 111 -11.58 -0.92 1.07
CA LEU A 111 -12.67 -0.73 2.03
C LEU A 111 -12.68 -1.83 3.09
N GLU A 112 -12.49 -3.07 2.66
CA GLU A 112 -12.41 -4.24 3.55
C GLU A 112 -11.22 -4.13 4.50
N TYR A 113 -10.06 -3.73 4.01
CA TYR A 113 -8.89 -3.50 4.83
C TYR A 113 -9.12 -2.41 5.90
N ARG A 114 -9.74 -1.27 5.52
CA ARG A 114 -10.11 -0.22 6.48
C ARG A 114 -11.12 -0.70 7.52
N ASN A 115 -12.04 -1.57 7.13
CA ASN A 115 -13.01 -2.15 8.07
C ASN A 115 -12.31 -3.09 9.06
N TYR A 116 -11.38 -3.91 8.58
CA TYR A 116 -10.53 -4.75 9.41
C TYR A 116 -9.73 -3.92 10.42
N GLU A 117 -9.04 -2.86 9.99
CA GLU A 117 -8.25 -1.98 10.87
C GLU A 117 -9.09 -1.37 12.00
N LYS A 118 -10.31 -0.92 11.69
CA LYS A 118 -11.24 -0.36 12.68
C LYS A 118 -11.67 -1.38 13.73
N ASN A 119 -11.84 -2.63 13.33
CA ASN A 119 -12.35 -3.69 14.19
C ASN A 119 -11.24 -4.40 14.98
N CYS A 120 -10.01 -4.40 14.46
CA CYS A 120 -8.88 -5.18 14.96
C CYS A 120 -7.64 -4.34 15.30
N ALA A 121 -7.89 -3.14 15.85
CA ALA A 121 -6.94 -2.04 16.11
C ALA A 121 -5.66 -2.36 16.92
N PHE A 122 -5.47 -3.59 17.40
CA PHE A 122 -4.34 -3.98 18.27
C PHE A 122 -3.46 -5.11 17.71
N ARG A 123 -3.70 -5.59 16.48
CA ARG A 123 -2.79 -6.57 15.85
C ARG A 123 -1.66 -5.88 15.10
N VAL A 124 -0.50 -6.53 15.15
CA VAL A 124 0.82 -6.01 14.74
C VAL A 124 0.78 -5.47 13.31
N TYR A 125 0.98 -4.17 13.18
CA TYR A 125 1.31 -3.53 11.91
C TYR A 125 2.82 -3.66 11.70
N TYR A 126 3.24 -4.43 10.69
CA TYR A 126 4.61 -4.34 10.21
C TYR A 126 4.59 -3.80 8.78
N ASP A 127 5.36 -2.74 8.56
CA ASP A 127 5.58 -2.20 7.23
C ASP A 127 6.37 -3.18 6.38
N CYS A 128 6.01 -3.26 5.12
CA CYS A 128 6.60 -4.21 4.21
C CYS A 128 7.96 -3.72 3.73
N PRO A 129 9.01 -4.56 3.79
CA PRO A 129 10.35 -4.14 3.39
C PRO A 129 10.33 -3.70 1.92
N SER A 130 10.61 -2.43 1.67
CA SER A 130 10.87 -1.89 0.34
C SER A 130 12.31 -2.21 -0.06
N GLY A 131 12.54 -3.42 -0.55
CA GLY A 131 13.81 -3.76 -1.20
C GLY A 131 14.08 -2.89 -2.43
N GLN A 132 15.31 -2.91 -2.93
CA GLN A 132 15.73 -2.14 -4.11
C GLN A 132 15.13 -2.67 -5.44
N ALA A 133 14.50 -3.84 -5.42
CA ALA A 133 13.92 -4.44 -6.62
C ALA A 133 12.64 -3.71 -7.05
N ARG A 134 12.52 -3.47 -8.37
CA ARG A 134 11.31 -2.94 -8.97
C ARG A 134 10.23 -4.02 -8.98
N ARG A 135 9.11 -3.73 -8.34
CA ARG A 135 7.95 -4.63 -8.25
C ARG A 135 7.13 -4.54 -9.54
N GLN A 136 6.80 -5.68 -10.15
CA GLN A 136 5.93 -5.74 -11.33
C GLN A 136 4.78 -6.72 -11.08
N ALA A 137 3.56 -6.31 -11.44
CA ALA A 137 2.41 -7.21 -11.47
C ALA A 137 2.42 -7.99 -12.79
N VAL A 138 2.30 -9.30 -12.72
CA VAL A 138 2.27 -10.20 -13.88
C VAL A 138 1.11 -11.19 -13.74
N CYS A 139 0.50 -11.54 -14.85
CA CYS A 139 -0.56 -12.54 -14.90
C CYS A 139 0.05 -13.89 -15.30
N ARG A 140 0.05 -14.86 -14.38
CA ARG A 140 0.55 -16.22 -14.61
C ARG A 140 -0.54 -17.20 -14.23
N ASN A 141 -0.88 -18.13 -15.12
CA ASN A 141 -1.94 -19.13 -14.88
C ASN A 141 -3.29 -18.52 -14.44
N ASN A 142 -3.69 -17.41 -15.07
CA ASN A 142 -4.87 -16.60 -14.70
C ASN A 142 -4.85 -16.06 -13.27
N ARG A 143 -3.66 -15.95 -12.68
CA ARG A 143 -3.45 -15.39 -11.35
C ARG A 143 -2.51 -14.19 -11.38
N CYS A 144 -2.86 -13.17 -10.61
CA CYS A 144 -2.00 -12.01 -10.40
C CYS A 144 -0.89 -12.38 -9.43
N GLU A 145 0.35 -12.30 -9.91
CA GLU A 145 1.56 -12.57 -9.14
C GLU A 145 2.46 -11.32 -9.12
N VAL A 146 3.31 -11.21 -8.10
CA VAL A 146 4.32 -10.15 -8.00
C VAL A 146 5.64 -10.71 -8.46
N ASP A 147 6.22 -10.11 -9.49
CA ASP A 147 7.58 -10.38 -9.93
C ASP A 147 8.52 -9.29 -9.37
N LEU A 148 9.72 -9.71 -8.97
CA LEU A 148 10.76 -8.81 -8.46
C LEU A 148 11.83 -8.65 -9.54
N VAL A 149 11.85 -7.49 -10.18
CA VAL A 149 12.86 -7.15 -11.18
C VAL A 149 14.03 -6.47 -10.47
N THR A 150 15.18 -7.12 -10.37
CA THR A 150 16.41 -6.48 -9.88
C THR A 150 16.92 -5.51 -10.94
N THR A 151 17.29 -4.31 -10.51
CA THR A 151 17.89 -3.28 -11.37
C THR A 151 19.42 -3.41 -11.38
N ASP A 152 19.94 -4.63 -11.47
CA ASP A 152 21.40 -4.85 -11.54
C ASP A 152 22.01 -4.13 -12.77
N LEU A 153 21.22 -3.99 -13.84
CA LEU A 153 21.58 -3.23 -15.05
C LEU A 153 21.80 -1.73 -14.81
N LEU A 154 21.07 -1.11 -13.86
CA LEU A 154 21.31 0.30 -13.51
C LEU A 154 22.54 0.45 -12.64
N GLN A 155 22.92 -0.57 -11.86
CA GLN A 155 24.10 -0.51 -11.03
C GLN A 155 25.37 -0.55 -11.89
N GLU A 156 25.43 -1.41 -12.91
CA GLU A 156 26.54 -1.41 -13.88
C GLU A 156 26.61 -0.12 -14.69
N GLU A 157 25.50 0.37 -15.29
CA GLU A 157 25.52 1.64 -16.04
C GLU A 157 25.89 2.84 -15.15
N THR A 158 25.44 2.85 -13.89
CA THR A 158 25.79 3.92 -12.95
C THR A 158 27.24 3.81 -12.48
N LEU A 159 27.75 2.60 -12.25
CA LEU A 159 29.15 2.37 -11.90
C LEU A 159 30.09 2.73 -13.06
N GLU A 160 29.69 2.40 -14.29
CA GLU A 160 30.40 2.76 -15.51
C GLU A 160 30.39 4.29 -15.73
N TYR A 161 29.23 4.94 -15.56
CA TYR A 161 29.12 6.40 -15.62
C TYR A 161 29.93 7.12 -14.52
N LEU A 162 30.02 6.53 -13.32
CA LEU A 162 30.81 7.05 -12.20
C LEU A 162 32.29 6.66 -12.28
N GLY A 163 32.70 5.86 -13.27
CA GLY A 163 34.09 5.45 -13.48
C GLY A 163 34.65 4.56 -12.36
N ILE A 164 33.80 3.81 -11.66
CA ILE A 164 34.20 2.93 -10.57
C ILE A 164 34.37 1.51 -11.11
N GLU A 165 35.61 1.08 -11.32
CA GLU A 165 35.91 -0.32 -11.66
C GLU A 165 35.69 -1.23 -10.45
N GLN A 166 34.85 -2.25 -10.58
CA GLN A 166 34.77 -3.31 -9.58
C GLN A 166 36.06 -4.13 -9.63
N ARG A 167 36.76 -4.20 -8.50
CA ARG A 167 38.04 -4.89 -8.34
C ARG A 167 37.86 -6.28 -7.75
#